data_AF-A0A183TJ54-F1
#
_entry.id   AF-A0A183TJ54-F1
#
_cell.length_a   1.000
_cell.length_b   1.000
_cell.length_c   1.000
_cell.angle_alpha   90.00
_cell.angle_beta   90.00
_cell.angle_gamma   90.00
#
_symmetry.space_group_name_H-M   'P 1'
#
loop_
_entity.id
_entity.type
_entity.pdbx_description
1 polymer ?
#
loop_
_entity_poly.entity_id
_entity_poly.type
_entity_poly.pdbx_seq_one_letter_code
_entity_poly.pdbx_strand_id
1 'polypeptide(L)'
;LFDKVIECIGGVLERDYFGLRYLDKNKQRQWIDLSKTVYKQLKHVIPRSLNFRVKHYPARPLEELKQEKSRYFLYLQLRRDLHSGRLIGRTNDMHVLAAHILQAEIGDIDKLEDYLGKNGSLADLKMFENMTPRVEAKIRDIYKTLR
;
A
#
# COMPACT_ATOMS: atom_id res chain seq x y z
N LEU A 1 15.13 1.80 -17.67
CA LEU A 1 13.73 1.35 -17.43
C LEU A 1 13.13 2.06 -16.23
N PHE A 2 13.77 1.99 -15.07
CA PHE A 2 13.30 2.67 -13.86
C PHE A 2 13.08 4.18 -14.08
N ASP A 3 14.01 4.88 -14.74
CA ASP A 3 13.85 6.30 -15.06
C ASP A 3 12.59 6.58 -15.88
N LYS A 4 12.31 5.76 -16.90
CA LYS A 4 11.08 5.87 -17.70
C LYS A 4 9.82 5.69 -16.85
N VAL A 5 9.84 4.75 -15.88
CA VAL A 5 8.71 4.59 -14.95
C VAL A 5 8.54 5.83 -14.08
N ILE A 6 9.64 6.38 -13.56
CA ILE A 6 9.62 7.62 -12.76
C ILE A 6 9.08 8.80 -13.59
N GLU A 7 9.49 8.93 -14.84
CA GLU A 7 8.98 9.94 -15.76
C GLU A 7 7.47 9.77 -16.01
N CYS A 8 7.01 8.56 -16.34
CA CYS A 8 5.60 8.29 -16.61
C CYS A 8 4.67 8.54 -15.40
N ILE A 9 5.17 8.41 -14.17
CA ILE A 9 4.40 8.73 -12.95
C ILE A 9 4.54 10.22 -12.55
N GLY A 10 5.12 11.05 -13.43
CA GLY A 10 5.28 12.49 -13.26
C GLY A 10 6.40 12.89 -12.31
N GLY A 11 7.44 12.07 -12.18
CA GLY A 11 8.62 12.34 -11.36
C GLY A 11 8.44 12.07 -9.86
N VAL A 12 9.52 11.58 -9.24
CA VAL A 12 9.69 11.33 -7.80
C VAL A 12 11.12 11.71 -7.44
N LEU A 13 11.32 12.56 -6.44
CA LEU A 13 12.66 13.00 -6.02
C LEU A 13 13.38 11.96 -5.16
N GLU A 14 12.67 11.37 -4.19
CA GLU A 14 13.21 10.41 -3.23
C GLU A 14 13.24 8.98 -3.80
N ARG A 15 13.88 8.84 -4.97
CA ARG A 15 13.86 7.63 -5.81
C ARG A 15 14.41 6.39 -5.11
N ASP A 16 15.34 6.58 -4.17
CA ASP A 16 16.05 5.52 -3.48
C ASP A 16 15.16 4.66 -2.57
N TYR A 17 13.99 5.19 -2.18
CA TYR A 17 13.01 4.43 -1.40
C TYR A 17 12.19 3.45 -2.25
N PHE A 18 12.24 3.59 -3.58
CA PHE A 18 11.39 2.84 -4.50
C PHE A 18 12.18 1.87 -5.37
N GLY A 19 11.47 0.86 -5.89
CA GLY A 19 12.04 -0.09 -6.82
C GLY A 19 10.99 -0.79 -7.67
N LEU A 20 11.46 -1.56 -8.63
CA LEU A 20 10.61 -2.43 -9.45
C LEU A 20 10.73 -3.86 -8.95
N ARG A 21 9.59 -4.50 -8.71
CA ARG A 21 9.49 -5.88 -8.24
C ARG A 21 8.74 -6.75 -9.25
N TYR A 22 9.20 -7.97 -9.46
CA TYR A 22 8.54 -8.97 -10.30
C TYR A 22 8.36 -10.29 -9.54
N LEU A 23 7.56 -11.19 -10.12
CA LEU A 23 7.49 -12.57 -9.69
C LEU A 23 8.33 -13.41 -10.65
N ASP A 24 9.29 -14.17 -10.14
CA ASP A 24 10.07 -15.09 -10.95
C ASP A 24 9.26 -16.33 -11.36
N LYS A 25 9.91 -17.24 -12.10
CA LYS A 25 9.29 -18.50 -12.54
C LYS A 25 8.79 -19.38 -11.40
N ASN A 26 9.34 -19.23 -10.19
CA ASN A 26 8.97 -19.96 -8.99
C ASN A 26 7.98 -19.16 -8.12
N LYS A 27 7.37 -18.11 -8.68
CA LYS A 27 6.46 -17.19 -8.00
C LYS A 27 7.08 -16.49 -6.78
N GLN A 28 8.41 -16.39 -6.74
CA GLN A 28 9.11 -15.64 -5.70
C GLN A 28 9.24 -14.18 -6.09
N ARG A 29 9.14 -13.30 -5.09
CA ARG A 29 9.21 -11.86 -5.28
C ARG A 29 10.67 -11.44 -5.41
N GLN A 30 11.03 -10.87 -6.55
CA GLN A 30 12.38 -10.40 -6.85
C GLN A 30 12.38 -8.91 -7.14
N TRP A 31 13.42 -8.20 -6.72
CA TRP A 31 13.66 -6.82 -7.11
C TRP A 31 14.48 -6.79 -8.41
N ILE A 32 14.17 -5.83 -9.29
CA ILE A 32 15.02 -5.53 -10.44
C ILE A 32 16.31 -4.91 -9.92
N ASP A 33 17.42 -5.52 -10.30
CA ASP A 33 18.76 -4.98 -10.16
C ASP A 33 19.01 -3.96 -11.27
N LEU A 34 19.11 -2.69 -10.88
CA LEU A 34 19.28 -1.58 -11.82
C LEU A 34 20.67 -1.56 -12.49
N SER A 35 21.64 -2.30 -11.95
CA SER A 35 22.98 -2.45 -12.56
C SER A 35 23.03 -3.46 -13.70
N LYS A 36 21.96 -4.26 -13.89
CA LYS A 36 21.88 -5.33 -14.89
C LYS A 36 20.81 -5.05 -15.93
N THR A 37 20.97 -5.62 -17.11
CA THR A 37 19.95 -5.50 -18.15
C THR A 37 18.66 -6.19 -17.72
N VAL A 38 17.52 -5.54 -18.01
CA VAL A 38 16.18 -6.08 -17.70
C VAL A 38 15.94 -7.40 -18.44
N TYR A 39 16.47 -7.53 -19.67
CA TYR A 39 16.37 -8.74 -20.48
C TYR A 39 16.93 -9.97 -19.76
N LYS A 40 18.12 -9.87 -19.14
CA LYS A 40 18.73 -10.99 -18.41
C LYS A 40 17.90 -11.41 -17.20
N GLN A 41 17.23 -10.47 -16.54
CA GLN A 41 16.45 -10.72 -15.33
C GLN A 41 15.04 -11.25 -15.63
N LEU A 42 14.42 -10.80 -16.72
CA LEU A 42 13.04 -11.16 -17.10
C LEU A 42 12.96 -12.24 -18.19
N LYS A 43 14.08 -12.86 -18.59
CA LYS A 43 14.15 -13.83 -19.68
C LYS A 43 13.10 -14.94 -19.56
N HIS A 44 12.88 -15.45 -18.34
CA HIS A 44 11.98 -16.57 -18.05
C HIS A 44 10.72 -16.15 -17.26
N VAL A 45 10.41 -14.85 -17.22
CA VAL A 45 9.27 -14.33 -16.46
C VAL A 45 8.08 -14.17 -17.39
N ILE A 46 7.02 -14.91 -17.14
CA ILE A 46 5.77 -14.89 -17.93
C ILE A 46 4.57 -14.84 -16.94
N PRO A 47 3.70 -13.82 -17.03
CA PRO A 47 3.82 -12.61 -17.87
C PRO A 47 4.93 -11.68 -17.36
N ARG A 48 5.50 -10.87 -18.27
CA ARG A 48 6.49 -9.83 -17.91
C ARG A 48 5.82 -8.65 -17.21
N SER A 49 5.43 -8.86 -15.95
CA SER A 49 4.81 -7.85 -15.10
C SER A 49 5.80 -7.33 -14.07
N LEU A 50 5.91 -5.99 -14.00
CA LEU A 50 6.68 -5.28 -12.99
C LEU A 50 5.74 -4.47 -12.11
N ASN A 51 6.07 -4.36 -10.84
CA ASN A 51 5.34 -3.57 -9.87
C ASN A 51 6.27 -2.50 -9.31
N PHE A 52 5.87 -1.24 -9.38
CA PHE A 52 6.51 -0.17 -8.62
C PHE A 52 6.12 -0.30 -7.14
N ARG A 53 7.12 -0.29 -6.25
CA ARG A 53 6.97 -0.61 -4.82
C ARG A 53 7.92 0.22 -3.97
N VAL A 54 7.56 0.42 -2.71
CA VAL A 54 8.54 0.85 -1.69
C VAL A 54 9.47 -0.33 -1.41
N LYS A 55 10.77 -0.10 -1.57
CA LYS A 55 11.86 -1.06 -1.32
C LYS A 55 12.47 -0.84 0.06
N HIS A 56 12.62 0.42 0.45
CA HIS A 56 13.15 0.83 1.74
C HIS A 56 12.10 1.71 2.41
N TYR A 57 11.63 1.32 3.60
CA TYR A 57 10.67 2.12 4.36
C TYR A 57 11.43 3.19 5.14
N PRO A 58 11.05 4.48 5.03
CA PRO A 58 11.70 5.55 5.81
C PRO A 58 11.37 5.39 7.30
N ALA A 59 12.35 5.69 8.15
CA ALA A 59 12.15 5.69 9.60
C ALA A 59 11.34 6.92 10.05
N ARG A 60 11.48 8.02 9.31
CA ARG A 60 10.80 9.30 9.54
C ARG A 60 10.17 9.79 8.23
N PRO A 61 9.01 9.23 7.82
CA PRO A 61 8.41 9.50 6.52
C PRO A 61 8.23 10.98 6.17
N LEU A 62 7.84 11.82 7.14
CA LEU A 62 7.59 13.25 6.91
C LEU A 62 8.89 14.07 6.76
N GLU A 63 9.96 13.63 7.42
CA GLU A 63 11.27 14.28 7.33
C GLU A 63 12.03 13.82 6.08
N GLU A 64 11.95 12.53 5.75
CA GLU A 64 12.71 11.93 4.66
C GLU A 64 12.03 12.08 3.30
N LEU A 65 10.69 12.01 3.24
CA LEU A 65 9.93 12.20 1.99
C LEU A 65 9.34 13.61 1.97
N LYS A 66 10.06 14.53 1.33
CA LYS A 66 9.68 15.94 1.19
C LYS A 66 8.59 16.14 0.14
N GLN A 67 8.60 15.35 -0.93
CA GLN A 67 7.58 15.41 -1.96
C GLN A 67 6.29 14.72 -1.49
N GLU A 68 5.17 15.42 -1.64
CA GLU A 68 3.83 14.88 -1.31
C GLU A 68 3.52 13.59 -2.08
N LYS A 69 3.91 13.53 -3.35
CA LYS A 69 3.76 12.33 -4.18
C LYS A 69 4.47 11.11 -3.59
N SER A 70 5.67 11.29 -3.05
CA SER A 70 6.44 10.21 -2.42
C SER A 70 5.74 9.70 -1.17
N ARG A 71 5.19 10.61 -0.34
CA ARG A 71 4.34 10.26 0.81
C ARG A 71 3.07 9.53 0.37
N TYR A 72 2.45 9.97 -0.72
CA TYR A 72 1.28 9.31 -1.28
C TYR A 72 1.58 7.88 -1.78
N PHE A 73 2.72 7.66 -2.45
CA PHE A 73 3.13 6.30 -2.83
C PHE A 73 3.44 5.42 -1.63
N LEU A 74 4.01 5.99 -0.56
CA LEU A 74 4.17 5.28 0.71
C LEU A 74 2.81 4.89 1.31
N TYR A 75 1.84 5.81 1.35
CA TYR A 75 0.46 5.54 1.77
C TYR A 75 -0.15 4.37 0.98
N LEU A 76 -0.09 4.42 -0.36
CA LEU A 76 -0.61 3.35 -1.23
C LEU A 76 0.08 2.00 -1.00
N GLN A 77 1.37 2.02 -0.61
CA GLN A 77 2.08 0.81 -0.24
C GLN A 77 1.60 0.28 1.12
N LEU A 78 1.49 1.12 2.14
CA LEU A 78 1.01 0.74 3.48
C LEU A 78 -0.41 0.17 3.43
N ARG A 79 -1.31 0.83 2.70
CA ARG A 79 -2.69 0.35 2.46
C ARG A 79 -2.70 -1.08 1.90
N ARG A 80 -1.83 -1.34 0.92
CA ARG A 80 -1.72 -2.68 0.32
C ARG A 80 -1.09 -3.70 1.26
N ASP A 81 -0.13 -3.28 2.07
CA ASP A 81 0.56 -4.16 3.00
C ASP A 81 -0.34 -4.55 4.17
N LEU A 82 -1.21 -3.63 4.59
CA LEU A 82 -2.31 -3.88 5.52
C LEU A 82 -3.32 -4.86 4.93
N HIS A 83 -3.81 -4.62 3.71
CA HIS A 83 -4.75 -5.52 3.03
C HIS A 83 -4.22 -6.95 2.86
N SER A 84 -2.93 -7.09 2.61
CA SER A 84 -2.27 -8.39 2.37
C SER A 84 -1.68 -9.05 3.63
N GLY A 85 -1.93 -8.48 4.81
CA GLY A 85 -1.45 -8.98 6.11
C GLY A 85 0.07 -8.97 6.26
N ARG A 86 0.80 -8.32 5.34
CA ARG A 86 2.27 -8.24 5.39
C ARG A 86 2.75 -7.17 6.35
N LEU A 87 1.92 -6.18 6.64
CA LEU A 87 2.19 -5.17 7.64
C LEU A 87 1.90 -5.77 9.02
N ILE A 88 2.94 -5.93 9.82
CA ILE A 88 2.84 -6.46 11.20
C ILE A 88 3.13 -5.31 12.15
N GLY A 89 2.26 -5.13 13.13
CA GLY A 89 2.36 -4.07 14.12
C GLY A 89 1.53 -4.39 15.35
N ARG A 90 1.51 -3.46 16.31
CA ARG A 90 0.62 -3.59 17.47
C ARG A 90 -0.82 -3.49 17.00
N THR A 91 -1.70 -4.31 17.56
CA THR A 91 -3.10 -4.39 17.12
C THR A 91 -3.79 -3.02 17.10
N ASN A 92 -3.55 -2.19 18.11
CA ASN A 92 -4.14 -0.84 18.15
C ASN A 92 -3.64 0.06 17.01
N ASP A 93 -2.35 0.03 16.69
CA ASP A 93 -1.76 0.83 15.61
C ASP A 93 -2.34 0.42 14.25
N MET A 94 -2.60 -0.89 14.08
CA MET A 94 -3.24 -1.42 12.88
C MET A 94 -4.70 -0.94 12.75
N HIS A 95 -5.45 -0.87 13.84
CA HIS A 95 -6.81 -0.31 13.84
C HIS A 95 -6.82 1.19 13.53
N VAL A 96 -5.89 1.95 14.12
CA VAL A 96 -5.74 3.39 13.86
C VAL A 96 -5.41 3.63 12.39
N LEU A 97 -4.45 2.87 11.84
CA LEU A 97 -4.11 2.94 10.42
C LEU A 97 -5.32 2.61 9.53
N ALA A 98 -6.08 1.56 9.86
CA ALA A 98 -7.28 1.19 9.14
C ALA A 98 -8.34 2.31 9.14
N ALA A 99 -8.58 2.94 10.29
CA ALA A 99 -9.50 4.07 10.41
C ALA A 99 -9.06 5.27 9.57
N HIS A 100 -7.77 5.62 9.58
CA HIS A 100 -7.25 6.70 8.74
C HIS A 100 -7.34 6.39 7.24
N ILE A 101 -7.17 5.13 6.84
CA ILE A 101 -7.37 4.71 5.45
C ILE A 101 -8.86 4.89 5.06
N LEU A 102 -9.81 4.54 5.93
CA LEU A 102 -11.23 4.77 5.68
C LEU A 102 -11.51 6.27 5.50
N GLN A 103 -11.02 7.11 6.41
CA GLN A 103 -11.16 8.56 6.31
C GLN A 103 -10.59 9.11 4.99
N ALA A 104 -9.44 8.60 4.55
CA ALA A 104 -8.80 9.06 3.32
C ALA A 104 -9.55 8.65 2.03
N GLU A 105 -10.21 7.49 2.01
CA GLU A 105 -10.85 6.94 0.81
C GLU A 105 -12.35 7.23 0.73
N ILE A 106 -13.04 7.26 1.88
CA ILE A 106 -14.50 7.38 2.00
C ILE A 106 -14.89 8.78 2.49
N GLY A 107 -14.04 9.44 3.27
CA GLY A 107 -14.33 10.71 3.93
C GLY A 107 -14.90 10.48 5.33
N ASP A 108 -15.88 11.26 5.75
CA ASP A 108 -16.47 11.14 7.08
C ASP A 108 -17.32 9.86 7.22
N ILE A 109 -17.47 9.38 8.45
CA ILE A 109 -18.12 8.09 8.73
C ILE A 109 -19.59 8.03 8.28
N ASP A 110 -20.30 9.15 8.16
CA ASP A 110 -21.67 9.22 7.64
C ASP A 110 -21.76 8.70 6.20
N LYS A 111 -20.68 8.80 5.42
CA LYS A 111 -20.62 8.26 4.06
C LYS A 111 -20.34 6.77 4.01
N LEU A 112 -19.92 6.16 5.11
CA LEU A 112 -19.47 4.76 5.12
C LEU A 112 -20.56 3.80 4.62
N GLU A 113 -21.80 4.00 5.05
CA GLU A 113 -22.92 3.11 4.72
C GLU A 113 -23.19 3.01 3.22
N ASP A 114 -22.87 4.04 2.44
CA ASP A 114 -23.01 4.04 0.97
C ASP A 114 -22.03 3.07 0.28
N TYR A 115 -20.94 2.70 0.95
CA TYR A 115 -19.89 1.83 0.42
C TYR A 115 -20.01 0.38 0.90
N LEU A 116 -20.85 0.12 1.90
CA LEU A 116 -20.99 -1.21 2.48
C LEU A 116 -21.94 -2.09 1.67
N GLY A 117 -21.69 -3.39 1.73
CA GLY A 117 -22.59 -4.38 1.14
C GLY A 117 -23.83 -4.59 2.00
N LYS A 118 -24.67 -5.54 1.59
CA LYS A 118 -25.92 -5.89 2.30
C LYS A 118 -25.71 -6.27 3.78
N ASN A 119 -24.51 -6.72 4.13
CA ASN A 119 -24.17 -7.14 5.49
C ASN A 119 -23.71 -5.98 6.37
N GLY A 120 -23.49 -4.79 5.79
CA GLY A 120 -23.01 -3.62 6.54
C GLY A 120 -21.63 -3.82 7.17
N SER A 121 -20.78 -4.71 6.63
CA SER A 121 -19.49 -5.03 7.25
C SER A 121 -18.33 -4.38 6.50
N LEU A 122 -17.32 -3.90 7.24
CA LEU A 122 -16.06 -3.44 6.67
C LEU A 122 -15.33 -4.53 5.86
N ALA A 123 -15.66 -5.81 6.05
CA ALA A 123 -15.16 -6.91 5.23
C ALA A 123 -15.56 -6.77 3.75
N ASP A 124 -16.71 -6.15 3.47
CA ASP A 124 -17.23 -5.96 2.11
C ASP A 124 -16.33 -5.05 1.27
N LEU A 125 -15.61 -4.13 1.93
CA LEU A 125 -14.67 -3.21 1.28
C LEU A 125 -13.41 -3.92 0.75
N LYS A 126 -13.13 -5.14 1.22
CA LYS A 126 -11.89 -5.89 0.90
C LYS A 126 -10.62 -5.05 1.10
N MET A 127 -10.62 -4.15 2.09
CA MET A 127 -9.48 -3.28 2.40
C MET A 127 -8.56 -3.88 3.47
N PHE A 128 -9.06 -4.85 4.23
CA PHE A 128 -8.40 -5.39 5.41
C PHE A 128 -8.43 -6.92 5.38
N GLU A 129 -7.39 -7.55 5.91
CA GLU A 129 -7.37 -8.99 6.13
C GLU A 129 -8.04 -9.34 7.47
N ASN A 130 -8.67 -10.51 7.56
CA ASN A 130 -9.16 -11.10 8.81
C ASN A 130 -10.08 -10.17 9.64
N MET A 131 -11.05 -9.53 8.99
CA MET A 131 -12.04 -8.68 9.66
C MET A 131 -12.98 -9.52 10.54
N THR A 132 -12.88 -9.35 11.86
CA THR A 132 -13.82 -9.93 12.83
C THR A 132 -14.73 -8.86 13.40
N PRO A 133 -15.92 -9.19 13.95
CA PRO A 133 -16.83 -8.20 14.53
C PRO A 133 -16.17 -7.31 15.61
N ARG A 134 -15.26 -7.89 16.40
CA ARG A 134 -14.51 -7.16 17.44
C ARG A 134 -13.52 -6.15 16.85
N VAL A 135 -12.81 -6.55 15.79
CA VAL A 135 -11.87 -5.68 15.06
C VAL A 135 -12.64 -4.55 14.37
N GLU A 136 -13.72 -4.90 13.67
CA GLU A 136 -14.58 -3.95 12.99
C GLU A 136 -15.13 -2.87 13.93
N ALA A 137 -15.70 -3.28 15.08
CA ALA A 137 -16.20 -2.35 16.08
C ALA A 137 -15.11 -1.37 16.53
N LYS A 138 -13.90 -1.86 16.79
CA LYS A 138 -12.78 -1.01 17.23
C LYS A 138 -12.33 -0.03 16.16
N ILE A 139 -12.27 -0.44 14.89
CA ILE A 139 -11.93 0.43 13.77
C ILE A 139 -12.99 1.52 13.62
N ARG A 140 -14.28 1.16 13.65
CA ARG A 140 -15.39 2.13 13.54
C ARG A 140 -15.38 3.14 14.67
N ASP A 141 -15.10 2.72 15.90
CA ASP A 141 -15.02 3.65 17.04
C ASP A 141 -13.90 4.67 16.88
N ILE A 142 -12.73 4.27 16.37
CA ILE A 142 -11.64 5.21 16.06
C ILE A 142 -12.02 6.10 14.88
N TYR A 143 -12.62 5.53 13.82
CA TYR A 143 -13.02 6.25 12.62
C TYR A 143 -13.98 7.40 12.93
N LYS A 144 -14.94 7.21 13.85
CA LYS A 144 -15.85 8.29 14.33
C LYS A 144 -15.13 9.50 14.92
N THR A 145 -13.91 9.32 15.43
CA THR A 145 -13.12 10.41 16.03
C THR A 145 -12.32 11.21 15.00
N LEU A 146 -12.21 10.69 13.77
CA LEU A 146 -11.59 11.37 12.65
C LEU A 146 -12.69 12.22 11.98
N ARG A 147 -12.45 13.53 11.91
CA ARG A 147 -13.28 14.51 11.19
C ARG A 147 -12.36 15.34 10.32
#